data_AF-A0A972F7L1-F1
#
_entry.id   AF-A0A972F7L1-F1
#
_cell.length_a   1.000
_cell.length_b   1.000
_cell.length_c   1.000
_cell.angle_alpha   90.00
_cell.angle_beta   90.00
_cell.angle_gamma   90.00
#
_symmetry.space_group_name_H-M   'P 1'
#
loop_
_entity.id
_entity.type
_entity.pdbx_description
1 polymer ?
#
loop_
_entity_poly.entity_id
_entity_poly.type
_entity_poly.pdbx_seq_one_letter_code
_entity_poly.pdbx_strand_id
1 'polypeptide(L)'
;KDFGGKLYLEFGGKLFDDYHASRVLPGFEPDSKIQILKNLRDEAEIVIVISADDIERNKQRGDLGITYDDDTLRLIDAFRLIGLFVGSVSITHYRGQRTADNFRKRLEALGVKVYLQHWIPDYPENISLIISDDGFGKNDYIETEKSLVVVTAPGPGSGKMAACLSQLYHEHKRGIKSGYAKFETFPIWNLPLRHPVNLAYEAATADLDDINMIDPYHLDAYGETTVNYNRDVEIFPVLNTMFNRIYGASPYKSPTDMAVNMAGYCITDDSACRRASEQEIIRRYYQSACSVRLGFSEQSEVYKQEILMNQLGISINDRPVVGAALKKAEETGAPALAMQLPTGKIVTGKTSSLLGASAACLLNALKDLADIDDDVMLLSPDIIEPIQHLKIAHMGNNNPRLHTDEILIALSVCAATDERADRALDALSRLRNCEAHSTVILSSVDKNTFQRLGVNLTSEPKYQVKKLYHAN
;
A
#
# COMPACT_ATOMS: atom_id res chain seq x y z
N LYS A 1 -4.31 4.94 29.30
CA LYS A 1 -4.54 5.27 30.73
C LYS A 1 -5.87 4.70 31.21
N ASP A 2 -6.93 4.82 30.42
CA ASP A 2 -8.28 4.34 30.76
C ASP A 2 -8.35 2.82 31.01
N PHE A 3 -7.49 2.05 30.35
CA PHE A 3 -7.38 0.59 30.54
C PHE A 3 -6.47 0.15 31.71
N GLY A 4 -6.11 1.05 32.62
CA GLY A 4 -5.31 0.69 33.79
C GLY A 4 -3.79 0.57 33.54
N GLY A 5 -3.31 1.06 32.39
CA GLY A 5 -1.88 1.34 32.17
C GLY A 5 -1.22 0.55 31.03
N LYS A 6 -1.86 -0.49 30.48
CA LYS A 6 -1.32 -1.28 29.37
C LYS A 6 -2.30 -1.35 28.19
N LEU A 7 -1.80 -1.28 26.96
CA LEU A 7 -2.58 -1.30 25.72
C LEU A 7 -1.91 -2.20 24.68
N TYR A 8 -2.66 -3.16 24.14
CA TYR A 8 -2.32 -3.90 22.94
C TYR A 8 -3.01 -3.25 21.75
N LEU A 9 -2.22 -2.63 20.88
CA LEU A 9 -2.69 -1.85 19.75
C LEU A 9 -2.46 -2.64 18.46
N GLU A 10 -3.53 -3.17 17.88
CA GLU A 10 -3.47 -3.79 16.55
C GLU A 10 -3.25 -2.69 15.50
N PHE A 11 -2.12 -2.76 14.80
CA PHE A 11 -1.85 -1.89 13.66
C PHE A 11 -2.23 -2.58 12.35
N GLY A 12 -3.27 -2.08 11.71
CA GLY A 12 -3.72 -2.51 10.39
C GLY A 12 -3.03 -1.78 9.24
N GLY A 13 -2.97 -2.46 8.09
CA GLY A 13 -2.46 -1.89 6.83
C GLY A 13 -0.94 -1.70 6.77
N LYS A 14 -0.50 -0.92 5.78
CA LYS A 14 0.92 -0.62 5.55
C LYS A 14 1.43 0.40 6.57
N LEU A 15 2.63 0.17 7.10
CA LEU A 15 3.25 1.04 8.11
C LEU A 15 4.26 2.05 7.53
N PHE A 16 5.18 1.56 6.69
CA PHE A 16 6.30 2.36 6.16
C PHE A 16 5.99 3.05 4.83
N ASP A 17 5.05 2.50 4.06
CA ASP A 17 4.86 2.78 2.64
C ASP A 17 3.37 2.99 2.30
N ASP A 18 2.67 3.83 3.08
CA ASP A 18 1.25 4.11 2.84
C ASP A 18 1.05 5.16 1.72
N TYR A 19 1.49 4.80 0.52
CA TYR A 19 1.36 5.66 -0.66
C TYR A 19 -0.09 5.88 -1.09
N HIS A 20 -1.02 5.04 -0.64
CA HIS A 20 -2.44 5.30 -0.87
C HIS A 20 -2.90 6.48 -0.02
N ALA A 21 -2.62 6.46 1.29
CA ALA A 21 -2.92 7.58 2.18
C ALA A 21 -2.29 8.89 1.69
N SER A 22 -1.03 8.86 1.23
CA SER A 22 -0.34 10.07 0.77
C SER A 22 -0.96 10.70 -0.48
N ARG A 23 -1.60 9.90 -1.34
CA ARG A 23 -2.28 10.40 -2.54
C ARG A 23 -3.73 10.81 -2.27
N VAL A 24 -4.38 10.21 -1.27
CA VAL A 24 -5.78 10.47 -0.91
C VAL A 24 -5.91 11.65 0.06
N LEU A 25 -4.92 11.83 0.94
CA LEU A 25 -4.83 12.89 1.94
C LEU A 25 -3.56 13.72 1.68
N PRO A 26 -3.60 14.73 0.79
CA PRO A 26 -2.42 15.55 0.50
C PRO A 26 -1.82 16.17 1.76
N GLY A 27 -0.55 15.90 2.03
CA GLY A 27 0.16 16.26 3.26
C GLY A 27 0.35 15.12 4.26
N PHE A 28 -0.29 13.97 4.03
CA PHE A 28 0.02 12.73 4.74
C PHE A 28 1.25 12.07 4.12
N GLU A 29 2.36 12.01 4.85
CA GLU A 29 3.57 11.36 4.37
C GLU A 29 3.43 9.82 4.43
N PRO A 30 4.03 9.05 3.51
CA PRO A 30 3.92 7.58 3.48
C PRO A 30 4.33 6.88 4.79
N ASP A 31 5.21 7.51 5.57
CA ASP A 31 5.72 7.02 6.85
C ASP A 31 5.08 7.71 8.08
N SER A 32 3.98 8.46 7.91
CA SER A 32 3.35 9.23 9.01
C SER A 32 3.02 8.35 10.22
N LYS A 33 2.58 7.11 9.99
CA LYS A 33 2.30 6.12 11.06
C LYS A 33 3.56 5.81 11.89
N ILE A 34 4.71 5.69 11.22
CA ILE A 34 6.00 5.46 11.86
C ILE A 34 6.43 6.70 12.66
N GLN A 35 6.18 7.90 12.15
CA GLN A 35 6.49 9.14 12.89
C GLN A 35 5.69 9.23 14.20
N ILE A 36 4.43 8.79 14.20
CA ILE A 36 3.64 8.65 15.44
C ILE A 36 4.32 7.69 16.41
N LEU A 37 4.75 6.51 15.95
CA LEU A 37 5.42 5.53 16.80
C LEU A 37 6.77 6.02 17.34
N LYS A 38 7.55 6.75 16.52
CA LYS A 38 8.81 7.36 16.96
C LYS A 38 8.62 8.35 18.10
N ASN A 39 7.54 9.12 18.08
CA ASN A 39 7.19 10.04 19.17
C ASN A 39 6.82 9.30 20.47
N LEU A 40 6.44 8.02 20.37
CA LEU A 40 6.07 7.14 21.48
C LEU A 40 7.14 6.07 21.76
N ARG A 41 8.35 6.19 21.19
CA ARG A 41 9.37 5.12 21.20
C ARG A 41 9.74 4.61 22.59
N ASP A 42 9.72 5.49 23.59
CA ASP A 42 10.13 5.16 24.95
C ASP A 42 9.04 4.36 25.69
N GLU A 43 7.79 4.45 25.21
CA GLU A 43 6.60 3.79 25.73
C GLU A 43 6.15 2.60 24.88
N ALA A 44 6.66 2.46 23.65
CA ALA A 44 6.21 1.49 22.67
C ALA A 44 7.15 0.27 22.56
N GLU A 45 6.56 -0.91 22.48
CA GLU A 45 7.21 -2.17 22.15
C GLU A 45 6.52 -2.80 20.95
N ILE A 46 7.29 -3.23 19.95
CA ILE A 46 6.77 -3.87 18.74
C ILE A 46 6.74 -5.38 18.92
N VAL A 47 5.58 -5.98 18.66
CA VAL A 47 5.38 -7.43 18.50
C VAL A 47 4.97 -7.69 17.05
N ILE A 48 5.75 -8.52 16.36
CA ILE A 48 5.47 -8.89 14.97
C ILE A 48 4.81 -10.27 14.95
N VAL A 49 3.66 -10.37 14.30
CA VAL A 49 2.87 -11.59 14.21
C VAL A 49 2.96 -12.18 12.80
N ILE A 50 3.22 -13.49 12.72
CA ILE A 50 3.28 -14.23 11.44
C ILE A 50 2.55 -15.56 11.57
N SER A 51 1.80 -15.95 10.53
CA SER A 51 1.08 -17.23 10.51
C SER A 51 2.01 -18.38 10.11
N ALA A 52 2.00 -19.46 10.89
CA ALA A 52 2.68 -20.72 10.55
C ALA A 52 2.19 -21.29 9.21
N ASP A 53 0.89 -21.15 8.92
CA ASP A 53 0.29 -21.61 7.65
C ASP A 53 0.80 -20.76 6.47
N ASP A 54 1.03 -19.45 6.67
CA ASP A 54 1.59 -18.56 5.62
C ASP A 54 3.07 -18.85 5.36
N ILE A 55 3.85 -19.20 6.40
CA ILE A 55 5.24 -19.67 6.26
C ILE A 55 5.28 -20.97 5.45
N GLU A 56 4.42 -21.95 5.80
CA GLU A 56 4.38 -23.24 5.10
C GLU A 56 4.01 -23.10 3.61
N ARG A 57 3.14 -22.13 3.28
CA ARG A 57 2.75 -21.84 1.90
C ARG A 57 3.74 -20.96 1.13
N ASN A 58 4.84 -20.52 1.77
CA ASN A 58 5.75 -19.51 1.22
C ASN A 58 4.99 -18.29 0.68
N LYS A 59 3.98 -17.82 1.42
CA LYS A 59 3.13 -16.73 0.96
C LYS A 59 3.98 -15.50 0.70
N GLN A 60 3.83 -14.94 -0.50
CA GLN A 60 4.57 -13.77 -0.92
C GLN A 60 3.77 -12.50 -0.68
N ARG A 61 4.48 -11.45 -0.32
CA ARG A 61 3.96 -10.10 -0.19
C ARG A 61 3.97 -9.43 -1.57
N GLY A 62 2.79 -9.19 -2.13
CA GLY A 62 2.63 -8.80 -3.54
C GLY A 62 3.29 -7.49 -3.95
N ASP A 63 3.53 -6.56 -3.02
CA ASP A 63 4.19 -5.28 -3.30
C ASP A 63 5.73 -5.36 -3.30
N LEU A 64 6.31 -6.29 -2.54
CA LEU A 64 7.76 -6.44 -2.39
C LEU A 64 8.34 -7.68 -3.11
N GLY A 65 7.51 -8.67 -3.44
CA GLY A 65 7.94 -9.91 -4.09
C GLY A 65 8.78 -10.85 -3.19
N ILE A 66 8.74 -10.66 -1.88
CA ILE A 66 9.42 -11.49 -0.87
C ILE A 66 8.42 -12.30 -0.05
N THR A 67 8.85 -13.41 0.56
CA THR A 67 8.00 -14.23 1.43
C THR A 67 7.73 -13.54 2.77
N TYR A 68 6.66 -13.95 3.46
CA TYR A 68 6.25 -13.33 4.73
C TYR A 68 7.29 -13.50 5.85
N ASP A 69 8.06 -14.58 5.86
CA ASP A 69 9.14 -14.82 6.81
C ASP A 69 10.34 -13.90 6.55
N ASP A 70 10.70 -13.67 5.29
CA ASP A 70 11.71 -12.66 4.93
C ASP A 70 11.22 -11.22 5.19
N ASP A 71 9.94 -10.92 4.95
CA ASP A 71 9.36 -9.61 5.31
C ASP A 71 9.34 -9.39 6.83
N THR A 72 9.16 -10.45 7.63
CA THR A 72 9.26 -10.37 9.09
C THR A 72 10.67 -9.94 9.51
N LEU A 73 11.72 -10.52 8.93
CA LEU A 73 13.09 -10.11 9.20
C LEU A 73 13.35 -8.66 8.76
N ARG A 74 12.87 -8.29 7.58
CA ARG A 74 12.95 -6.91 7.07
C ARG A 74 12.26 -5.91 8.02
N LEU A 75 11.08 -6.25 8.55
CA LEU A 75 10.37 -5.42 9.52
C LEU A 75 11.16 -5.26 10.82
N ILE A 76 11.75 -6.34 11.34
CA ILE A 76 12.62 -6.29 12.54
C ILE A 76 13.75 -5.28 12.33
N ASP A 77 14.48 -5.40 11.21
CA ASP A 77 15.60 -4.52 10.89
C ASP A 77 15.12 -3.08 10.68
N ALA A 78 14.01 -2.87 9.97
CA ALA A 78 13.45 -1.55 9.70
C ALA A 78 13.05 -0.83 11.00
N PHE A 79 12.41 -1.50 11.94
CA PHE A 79 12.05 -0.92 13.24
C PHE A 79 13.28 -0.61 14.11
N ARG A 80 14.25 -1.54 14.16
CA ARG A 80 15.49 -1.34 14.92
C ARG A 80 16.31 -0.16 14.37
N LEU A 81 16.37 -0.03 13.04
CA LEU A 81 17.09 1.05 12.35
C LEU A 81 16.57 2.44 12.74
N ILE A 82 15.27 2.56 12.99
CA ILE A 82 14.62 3.81 13.41
C ILE A 82 14.52 3.97 14.93
N GLY A 83 15.17 3.10 15.70
CA GLY A 83 15.25 3.17 17.15
C GLY A 83 13.99 2.71 17.90
N LEU A 84 13.12 1.93 17.27
CA LEU A 84 11.98 1.30 17.95
C LEU A 84 12.37 -0.05 18.54
N PHE A 85 11.88 -0.33 19.75
CA PHE A 85 12.15 -1.58 20.44
C PHE A 85 11.28 -2.72 19.87
N VAL A 86 11.93 -3.69 19.24
CA VAL A 86 11.28 -4.93 18.79
C VAL A 86 11.44 -5.99 19.86
N GLY A 87 10.36 -6.25 20.62
CA GLY A 87 10.39 -7.14 21.78
C GLY A 87 10.38 -8.61 21.37
N SER A 88 9.48 -9.01 20.46
CA SER A 88 9.31 -10.41 20.08
C SER A 88 8.62 -10.64 18.74
N VAL A 89 8.70 -11.88 18.26
CA VAL A 89 7.89 -12.41 17.16
C VAL A 89 6.92 -13.45 17.72
N SER A 90 5.65 -13.38 17.30
CA SER A 90 4.61 -14.33 17.65
C SER A 90 4.19 -15.15 16.43
N ILE A 91 4.39 -16.46 16.47
CA ILE A 91 3.99 -17.38 15.39
C ILE A 91 2.59 -17.91 15.69
N THR A 92 1.60 -17.55 14.86
CA THR A 92 0.19 -17.96 15.02
C THR A 92 -0.17 -19.19 14.20
N HIS A 93 -1.33 -19.77 14.48
CA HIS A 93 -1.84 -20.98 13.81
C HIS A 93 -0.87 -22.17 13.93
N TYR A 94 -0.08 -22.20 15.01
CA TYR A 94 0.94 -23.22 15.19
C TYR A 94 0.31 -24.57 15.54
N ARG A 95 0.70 -25.60 14.79
CA ARG A 95 0.28 -27.00 14.90
C ARG A 95 1.47 -27.97 14.89
N GLY A 96 2.70 -27.48 15.02
CA GLY A 96 3.92 -28.28 14.88
C GLY A 96 4.47 -28.36 13.45
N GLN A 97 4.21 -27.35 12.62
CA GLN A 97 4.74 -27.28 11.26
C GLN A 97 6.27 -27.16 11.28
N ARG A 98 6.97 -28.06 10.58
CA ARG A 98 8.45 -28.09 10.55
C ARG A 98 9.08 -26.81 10.01
N THR A 99 8.43 -26.17 9.03
CA THR A 99 8.90 -24.89 8.46
C THR A 99 8.82 -23.75 9.47
N ALA A 100 7.75 -23.69 10.27
CA ALA A 100 7.61 -22.73 11.37
C ALA A 100 8.68 -22.97 12.46
N ASP A 101 8.98 -24.23 12.79
CA ASP A 101 10.06 -24.57 13.74
C ASP A 101 11.45 -24.13 13.25
N ASN A 102 11.74 -24.30 11.96
CA ASN A 102 12.99 -23.84 11.37
C ASN A 102 13.10 -22.31 11.43
N PHE A 103 12.01 -21.60 11.12
CA PHE A 103 11.96 -20.14 11.19
C PHE A 103 12.11 -19.64 12.64
N ARG A 104 11.45 -20.29 13.60
CA ARG A 104 11.64 -20.04 15.04
C ARG A 104 13.11 -20.15 15.44
N LYS A 105 13.77 -21.26 15.09
CA LYS A 105 15.20 -21.46 15.40
C LYS A 105 16.09 -20.39 14.76
N ARG A 106 15.77 -19.96 13.53
CA ARG A 106 16.46 -18.87 12.84
C ARG A 106 16.32 -17.56 13.61
N LEU A 107 15.13 -17.20 14.08
CA LEU A 107 14.87 -16.01 14.88
C LEU A 107 15.57 -16.05 16.24
N GLU A 108 15.51 -17.18 16.95
CA GLU A 108 16.19 -17.37 18.23
C GLU A 108 17.71 -17.25 18.09
N ALA A 109 18.30 -17.79 17.01
CA ALA A 109 19.71 -17.63 16.70
C ALA A 109 20.12 -16.18 16.42
N LEU A 110 19.18 -15.35 15.96
CA LEU A 110 19.34 -13.90 15.77
C LEU A 110 19.04 -13.09 17.04
N GLY A 111 18.83 -13.75 18.18
CA GLY A 111 18.54 -13.12 19.47
C GLY A 111 17.14 -12.52 19.57
N VAL A 112 16.19 -12.98 18.75
CA VAL A 112 14.79 -12.53 18.80
C VAL A 112 13.99 -13.52 19.65
N LYS A 113 13.25 -13.01 20.63
CA LYS A 113 12.31 -13.83 21.43
C LYS A 113 11.15 -14.27 20.54
N VAL A 114 10.80 -15.56 20.59
CA VAL A 114 9.70 -16.13 19.81
C VAL A 114 8.68 -16.79 20.72
N TYR A 115 7.40 -16.52 20.46
CA TYR A 115 6.26 -17.09 21.18
C TYR A 115 5.32 -17.80 20.21
N LEU A 116 4.71 -18.89 20.65
CA LEU A 116 3.81 -19.71 19.84
C LEU A 116 2.35 -19.47 20.25
N GLN A 117 1.51 -19.17 19.27
CA GLN A 117 0.07 -19.11 19.42
C GLN A 117 -0.53 -20.29 18.65
N HIS A 118 -1.10 -21.23 19.40
CA HIS A 118 -1.62 -22.48 18.90
C HIS A 118 -2.92 -22.27 18.13
N TRP A 119 -3.18 -23.18 17.19
CA TRP A 119 -4.48 -23.21 16.53
C TRP A 119 -5.60 -23.59 17.52
N ILE A 120 -6.65 -22.76 17.57
CA ILE A 120 -7.83 -22.99 18.40
C ILE A 120 -8.98 -23.45 17.49
N PRO A 121 -9.58 -24.64 17.73
CA PRO A 121 -10.73 -25.12 16.99
C PRO A 121 -11.91 -24.15 17.05
N ASP A 122 -12.64 -24.04 15.95
CA ASP A 122 -13.88 -23.26 15.82
C ASP A 122 -13.73 -21.78 16.23
N TYR A 123 -12.53 -21.21 16.14
CA TYR A 123 -12.31 -19.78 16.31
C TYR A 123 -12.89 -19.03 15.09
N PRO A 124 -13.69 -17.97 15.28
CA PRO A 124 -13.99 -17.24 16.53
C PRO A 124 -15.32 -17.63 17.21
N GLU A 125 -16.00 -18.68 16.75
CA GLU A 125 -17.38 -19.02 17.13
C GLU A 125 -17.50 -19.60 18.55
N ASN A 126 -16.58 -20.48 18.96
CA ASN A 126 -16.68 -21.17 20.26
C ASN A 126 -16.02 -20.40 21.41
N ILE A 127 -16.65 -19.31 21.83
CA ILE A 127 -16.12 -18.39 22.87
C ILE A 127 -15.77 -19.10 24.18
N SER A 128 -16.52 -20.14 24.56
CA SER A 128 -16.25 -20.92 25.78
C SER A 128 -14.94 -21.70 25.70
N LEU A 129 -14.62 -22.28 24.55
CA LEU A 129 -13.34 -22.92 24.33
C LEU A 129 -12.23 -21.87 24.23
N ILE A 130 -12.46 -20.78 23.48
CA ILE A 130 -11.47 -19.73 23.23
C ILE A 130 -10.98 -19.13 24.54
N ILE A 131 -11.89 -18.75 25.44
CA ILE A 131 -11.56 -18.15 26.74
C ILE A 131 -11.51 -19.24 27.82
N SER A 132 -10.57 -20.17 27.63
CA SER A 132 -10.30 -21.26 28.57
C SER A 132 -8.81 -21.64 28.56
N ASP A 133 -8.42 -22.51 29.49
CA ASP A 133 -7.07 -23.09 29.52
C ASP A 133 -6.76 -23.92 28.26
N ASP A 134 -7.79 -24.45 27.59
CA ASP A 134 -7.67 -25.23 26.36
C ASP A 134 -7.73 -24.40 25.06
N GLY A 135 -8.09 -23.12 25.16
CA GLY A 135 -8.05 -22.14 24.08
C GLY A 135 -6.84 -21.21 24.23
N PHE A 136 -7.07 -19.95 24.59
CA PHE A 136 -5.99 -18.98 24.82
C PHE A 136 -4.99 -19.44 25.88
N GLY A 137 -5.39 -20.23 26.87
CA GLY A 137 -4.44 -20.73 27.87
C GLY A 137 -3.38 -21.71 27.35
N LYS A 138 -3.55 -22.27 26.14
CA LYS A 138 -2.50 -23.04 25.46
C LYS A 138 -1.43 -22.17 24.83
N ASN A 139 -1.76 -20.92 24.53
CA ASN A 139 -0.83 -20.01 23.88
C ASN A 139 0.26 -19.58 24.85
N ASP A 140 1.44 -19.30 24.29
CA ASP A 140 2.49 -18.68 25.07
C ASP A 140 2.08 -17.25 25.47
N TYR A 141 2.32 -16.90 26.73
CA TYR A 141 2.22 -15.53 27.19
C TYR A 141 3.45 -14.74 26.72
N ILE A 142 3.21 -13.71 25.90
CA ILE A 142 4.24 -12.80 25.40
C ILE A 142 4.62 -11.84 26.54
N GLU A 143 5.80 -12.05 27.10
CA GLU A 143 6.36 -11.16 28.13
C GLU A 143 6.77 -9.83 27.49
N THR A 144 6.04 -8.78 27.85
CA THR A 144 6.21 -7.43 27.30
C THR A 144 6.61 -6.47 28.41
N GLU A 145 7.57 -5.59 28.12
CA GLU A 145 8.19 -4.66 29.06
C GLU A 145 7.52 -3.28 29.05
N LYS A 146 6.95 -2.89 27.90
CA LYS A 146 6.36 -1.57 27.71
C LYS A 146 4.84 -1.56 27.88
N SER A 147 4.31 -0.38 28.18
CA SER A 147 2.87 -0.16 28.37
C SER A 147 2.09 -0.11 27.06
N LEU A 148 2.69 0.33 25.96
CA LEU A 148 2.08 0.31 24.64
C LEU A 148 2.71 -0.81 23.81
N VAL A 149 1.96 -1.87 23.58
CA VAL A 149 2.38 -2.99 22.74
C VAL A 149 1.75 -2.84 21.37
N VAL A 150 2.57 -2.53 20.37
CA VAL A 150 2.15 -2.38 18.97
C VAL A 150 2.25 -3.74 18.29
N VAL A 151 1.12 -4.28 17.87
CA VAL A 151 1.02 -5.59 17.23
C VAL A 151 0.85 -5.40 15.73
N THR A 152 1.84 -5.84 14.95
CA THR A 152 1.86 -5.71 13.49
C THR A 152 2.15 -7.04 12.80
N ALA A 153 2.06 -7.10 11.47
CA ALA A 153 2.30 -8.31 10.68
C ALA A 153 2.77 -7.98 9.25
N PRO A 154 3.39 -8.93 8.53
CA PRO A 154 3.68 -8.80 7.10
C PRO A 154 2.44 -8.55 6.22
N GLY A 155 1.26 -9.01 6.66
CA GLY A 155 0.03 -8.80 5.92
C GLY A 155 -1.26 -9.23 6.65
N PRO A 156 -2.41 -9.21 5.96
CA PRO A 156 -3.68 -9.66 6.51
C PRO A 156 -3.69 -11.18 6.76
N GLY A 157 -4.52 -11.61 7.71
CA GLY A 157 -4.69 -13.02 8.06
C GLY A 157 -3.61 -13.61 8.98
N SER A 158 -2.59 -12.84 9.38
CA SER A 158 -1.53 -13.34 10.27
C SER A 158 -1.95 -13.52 11.74
N GLY A 159 -3.19 -13.21 12.13
CA GLY A 159 -3.69 -13.43 13.49
C GLY A 159 -3.38 -12.33 14.50
N LYS A 160 -3.22 -11.06 14.07
CA LYS A 160 -2.94 -9.91 14.95
C LYS A 160 -3.97 -9.78 16.08
N MET A 161 -5.25 -9.69 15.73
CA MET A 161 -6.36 -9.63 16.68
C MET A 161 -6.35 -10.78 17.69
N ALA A 162 -6.18 -12.02 17.21
CA ALA A 162 -6.15 -13.21 18.08
C ALA A 162 -4.98 -13.17 19.07
N ALA A 163 -3.79 -12.71 18.63
CA ALA A 163 -2.64 -12.53 19.51
C ALA A 163 -2.91 -11.45 20.58
N CYS A 164 -3.51 -10.32 20.21
CA CYS A 164 -3.90 -9.29 21.17
C CYS A 164 -4.89 -9.84 22.21
N LEU A 165 -5.95 -10.52 21.78
CA LEU A 165 -6.97 -11.07 22.68
C LEU A 165 -6.40 -12.16 23.61
N SER A 166 -5.50 -13.00 23.09
CA SER A 166 -4.74 -13.98 23.89
C SER A 166 -3.93 -13.29 24.99
N GLN A 167 -3.26 -12.18 24.66
CA GLN A 167 -2.55 -11.38 25.65
C GLN A 167 -3.48 -10.79 26.71
N LEU A 168 -4.63 -10.24 26.31
CA LEU A 168 -5.62 -9.73 27.27
C LEU A 168 -6.07 -10.81 28.26
N TYR A 169 -6.34 -12.02 27.77
CA TYR A 169 -6.68 -13.17 28.59
C TYR A 169 -5.58 -13.50 29.61
N HIS A 170 -4.32 -13.56 29.16
CA HIS A 170 -3.19 -13.88 30.03
C HIS A 170 -2.85 -12.78 31.04
N GLU A 171 -2.97 -11.51 30.67
CA GLU A 171 -2.81 -10.35 31.55
C GLU A 171 -3.89 -10.35 32.62
N HIS A 172 -5.15 -10.59 32.23
CA HIS A 172 -6.27 -10.68 33.16
C HIS A 172 -6.08 -11.81 34.18
N LYS A 173 -5.65 -13.01 33.74
CA LYS A 173 -5.34 -14.14 34.64
C LYS A 173 -4.22 -13.82 35.65
N ARG A 174 -3.35 -12.86 35.32
CA ARG A 174 -2.26 -12.35 36.17
C ARG A 174 -2.65 -11.11 37.00
N GLY A 175 -3.90 -10.66 36.92
CA GLY A 175 -4.38 -9.47 37.63
C GLY A 175 -3.89 -8.14 37.04
N ILE A 176 -3.31 -8.16 35.84
CA ILE A 176 -2.82 -6.96 35.17
C ILE A 176 -3.94 -6.38 34.31
N LYS A 177 -4.21 -5.08 34.49
CA LYS A 177 -5.20 -4.36 33.68
C LYS A 177 -4.58 -3.98 32.34
N SER A 178 -5.23 -4.40 31.26
CA SER A 178 -4.83 -4.10 29.89
C SER A 178 -6.05 -3.82 29.04
N GLY A 179 -5.84 -3.21 27.87
CA GLY A 179 -6.88 -2.94 26.89
C GLY A 179 -6.44 -3.33 25.49
N TYR A 180 -7.40 -3.32 24.57
CA TYR A 180 -7.17 -3.61 23.14
C TYR A 180 -7.70 -2.46 22.31
N ALA A 181 -6.93 -1.92 21.38
CA ALA A 181 -7.45 -0.96 20.42
C ALA A 181 -6.96 -1.29 19.01
N LYS A 182 -7.61 -0.69 18.02
CA LYS A 182 -7.27 -0.87 16.62
C LYS A 182 -6.87 0.46 15.98
N PHE A 183 -5.72 0.46 15.33
CA PHE A 183 -5.23 1.59 14.54
C PHE A 183 -5.32 1.24 13.05
N GLU A 184 -6.29 1.85 12.38
CA GLU A 184 -6.45 1.82 10.93
C GLU A 184 -6.70 3.24 10.41
N THR A 185 -6.11 3.59 9.27
CA THR A 185 -6.29 4.92 8.68
C THR A 185 -7.59 5.03 7.91
N PHE A 186 -8.01 3.94 7.27
CA PHE A 186 -9.21 3.89 6.44
C PHE A 186 -10.08 2.67 6.81
N PRO A 187 -11.41 2.77 6.69
CA PRO A 187 -12.15 4.00 6.42
C PRO A 187 -12.00 5.03 7.56
N ILE A 188 -12.21 6.32 7.25
CA ILE A 188 -12.21 7.38 8.25
C ILE A 188 -13.61 7.49 8.84
N TRP A 189 -13.73 7.06 10.10
CA TRP A 189 -15.02 6.83 10.76
C TRP A 189 -15.91 8.07 10.88
N ASN A 190 -15.31 9.26 11.02
CA ASN A 190 -16.02 10.53 11.16
C ASN A 190 -16.20 11.28 9.83
N LEU A 191 -15.85 10.67 8.69
CA LEU A 191 -16.26 11.14 7.37
C LEU A 191 -17.50 10.38 6.88
N PRO A 192 -18.38 11.02 6.09
CA PRO A 192 -19.55 10.34 5.53
C PRO A 192 -19.18 9.10 4.72
N LEU A 193 -20.10 8.12 4.67
CA LEU A 193 -19.91 6.88 3.90
C LEU A 193 -19.56 7.15 2.42
N ARG A 194 -20.28 8.12 1.82
CA ARG A 194 -20.09 8.53 0.41
C ARG A 194 -19.02 9.61 0.23
N HIS A 195 -18.21 9.87 1.24
CA HIS A 195 -17.09 10.79 1.10
C HIS A 195 -16.05 10.21 0.13
N PRO A 196 -15.53 10.98 -0.86
CA PRO A 196 -14.55 10.46 -1.81
C PRO A 196 -13.36 9.76 -1.17
N VAL A 197 -12.88 10.23 -0.02
CA VAL A 197 -11.80 9.58 0.76
C VAL A 197 -12.14 8.14 1.15
N ASN A 198 -13.35 7.89 1.66
CA ASN A 198 -13.79 6.55 2.03
C ASN A 198 -14.02 5.68 0.79
N LEU A 199 -14.60 6.25 -0.28
CA LEU A 199 -14.78 5.54 -1.55
C LEU A 199 -13.45 5.21 -2.25
N ALA A 200 -12.42 6.03 -2.07
CA ALA A 200 -11.09 5.75 -2.59
C ALA A 200 -10.43 4.56 -1.87
N TYR A 201 -10.71 4.37 -0.57
CA TYR A 201 -10.32 3.17 0.15
C TYR A 201 -11.02 1.93 -0.41
N GLU A 202 -12.34 2.00 -0.61
CA GLU A 202 -13.11 0.90 -1.22
C GLU A 202 -12.60 0.55 -2.64
N ALA A 203 -12.24 1.57 -3.42
CA ALA A 203 -11.58 1.39 -4.71
C ALA A 203 -10.22 0.68 -4.60
N ALA A 204 -9.48 0.91 -3.52
CA ALA A 204 -8.17 0.31 -3.27
C ALA A 204 -8.24 -1.11 -2.70
N THR A 205 -9.39 -1.53 -2.16
CA THR A 205 -9.64 -2.85 -1.56
C THR A 205 -10.68 -3.67 -2.33
N ALA A 206 -10.93 -3.33 -3.61
CA ALA A 206 -11.93 -3.99 -4.44
C ALA A 206 -11.71 -5.52 -4.58
N ASP A 207 -10.47 -5.99 -4.36
CA ASP A 207 -10.03 -7.38 -4.33
C ASP A 207 -10.22 -8.07 -2.97
N LEU A 208 -10.35 -7.31 -1.88
CA LEU A 208 -10.42 -7.83 -0.50
C LEU A 208 -11.85 -7.97 0.05
N ASP A 209 -12.85 -7.61 -0.76
CA ASP A 209 -14.28 -7.59 -0.41
C ASP A 209 -14.60 -6.81 0.88
N ASP A 210 -13.71 -5.87 1.24
CA ASP A 210 -13.96 -4.91 2.31
C ASP A 210 -14.91 -3.83 1.76
N ILE A 211 -16.10 -3.75 2.35
CA ILE A 211 -17.18 -2.83 1.95
C ILE A 211 -17.44 -1.86 3.08
N ASN A 212 -17.35 -0.56 2.80
CA ASN A 212 -17.68 0.46 3.78
C ASN A 212 -19.17 0.44 4.10
N MET A 213 -19.53 0.63 5.36
CA MET A 213 -20.91 0.72 5.81
C MET A 213 -21.05 1.62 7.03
N ILE A 214 -22.29 1.99 7.33
CA ILE A 214 -22.60 2.67 8.59
C ILE A 214 -22.43 1.67 9.73
N ASP A 215 -21.79 2.08 10.81
CA ASP A 215 -21.70 1.31 12.05
C ASP A 215 -23.06 1.31 12.76
N PRO A 216 -23.83 0.20 12.72
CA PRO A 216 -25.14 0.17 13.34
C PRO A 216 -25.06 0.20 14.87
N TYR A 217 -23.95 -0.28 15.46
CA TYR A 217 -23.78 -0.32 16.90
C TYR A 217 -23.51 1.06 17.48
N HIS A 218 -22.70 1.87 16.79
CA HIS A 218 -22.44 3.25 17.19
C HIS A 218 -23.70 4.11 17.07
N LEU A 219 -24.46 3.92 15.98
CA LEU A 219 -25.73 4.60 15.77
C LEU A 219 -26.78 4.25 16.84
N ASP A 220 -26.90 2.98 17.23
CA ASP A 220 -27.84 2.56 18.29
C ASP A 220 -27.41 3.07 19.68
N ALA A 221 -26.10 3.02 19.98
CA ALA A 221 -25.58 3.40 21.29
C ALA A 221 -25.55 4.91 21.54
N TYR A 222 -25.30 5.72 20.51
CA TYR A 222 -25.03 7.15 20.63
C TYR A 222 -25.93 8.04 19.76
N GLY A 223 -26.67 7.48 18.81
CA GLY A 223 -27.45 8.26 17.84
C GLY A 223 -26.60 8.96 16.77
N GLU A 224 -25.32 8.59 16.66
CA GLU A 224 -24.34 9.21 15.77
C GLU A 224 -23.98 8.29 14.60
N THR A 225 -24.01 8.82 13.39
CA THR A 225 -23.66 8.07 12.18
C THR A 225 -22.16 8.08 11.98
N THR A 226 -21.53 6.91 12.04
CA THR A 226 -20.10 6.71 11.78
C THR A 226 -19.89 5.63 10.72
N VAL A 227 -18.71 5.62 10.11
CA VAL A 227 -18.36 4.67 9.04
C VAL A 227 -17.40 3.61 9.58
N ASN A 228 -17.71 2.37 9.27
CA ASN A 228 -16.83 1.22 9.48
C ASN A 228 -16.90 0.33 8.22
N TYR A 229 -16.44 -0.91 8.29
CA TYR A 229 -16.51 -1.84 7.17
C TYR A 229 -17.04 -3.20 7.63
N ASN A 230 -17.61 -3.95 6.69
CA ASN A 230 -18.35 -5.19 6.92
C ASN A 230 -17.66 -6.16 7.88
N ARG A 231 -16.37 -6.45 7.68
CA ARG A 231 -15.64 -7.45 8.49
C ARG A 231 -15.60 -7.10 9.98
N ASP A 232 -15.35 -5.83 10.30
CA ASP A 232 -15.27 -5.36 11.69
C ASP A 232 -16.66 -5.25 12.33
N VAL A 233 -17.67 -4.82 11.56
CA VAL A 233 -19.06 -4.78 12.01
C VAL A 233 -19.59 -6.20 12.28
N GLU A 234 -19.34 -7.14 11.38
CA GLU A 234 -19.81 -8.53 11.51
C GLU A 234 -19.15 -9.26 12.69
N ILE A 235 -17.87 -9.01 12.97
CA ILE A 235 -17.17 -9.67 14.08
C ILE A 235 -17.40 -9.01 15.45
N PHE A 236 -17.89 -7.76 15.48
CA PHE A 236 -18.04 -7.00 16.72
C PHE A 236 -18.86 -7.71 17.83
N PRO A 237 -20.01 -8.36 17.56
CA PRO A 237 -20.76 -9.08 18.59
C PRO A 237 -19.95 -10.16 19.30
N VAL A 238 -19.10 -10.86 18.54
CA VAL A 238 -18.21 -11.90 19.06
C VAL A 238 -17.15 -11.27 19.95
N LEU A 239 -16.51 -10.19 19.49
CA LEU A 239 -15.51 -9.45 20.28
C LEU A 239 -16.10 -8.85 21.56
N ASN A 240 -17.28 -8.24 21.46
CA ASN A 240 -18.01 -7.71 22.61
C ASN A 240 -18.27 -8.80 23.66
N THR A 241 -18.66 -10.00 23.23
CA THR A 241 -18.85 -11.15 24.13
C THR A 241 -17.53 -11.63 24.74
N MET A 242 -16.45 -11.64 23.96
CA MET A 242 -15.11 -11.96 24.47
C MET A 242 -14.65 -10.95 25.52
N PHE A 243 -14.80 -9.65 25.29
CA PHE A 243 -14.46 -8.61 26.27
C PHE A 243 -15.30 -8.72 27.55
N ASN A 244 -16.61 -8.96 27.43
CA ASN A 244 -17.46 -9.21 28.60
C ASN A 244 -16.98 -10.41 29.41
N ARG A 245 -16.50 -11.48 28.75
CA ARG A 245 -16.02 -12.67 29.45
C ARG A 245 -14.63 -12.50 30.06
N ILE A 246 -13.75 -11.71 29.44
CA ILE A 246 -12.41 -11.42 29.98
C ILE A 246 -12.49 -10.38 31.11
N TYR A 247 -13.24 -9.29 30.94
CA TYR A 247 -13.24 -8.15 31.87
C TYR A 247 -14.47 -8.04 32.77
N GLY A 248 -15.49 -8.86 32.54
CA GLY A 248 -16.81 -8.75 33.20
C GLY A 248 -17.73 -7.72 32.55
N ALA A 249 -17.18 -6.73 31.85
CA ALA A 249 -17.92 -5.76 31.04
C ALA A 249 -17.08 -5.35 29.82
N SER A 250 -17.74 -5.24 28.67
CA SER A 250 -17.08 -4.72 27.46
C SER A 250 -16.83 -3.22 27.60
N PRO A 251 -15.60 -2.75 27.28
CA PRO A 251 -15.30 -1.32 27.28
C PRO A 251 -15.80 -0.60 26.01
N TYR A 252 -16.27 -1.34 25.00
CA TYR A 252 -16.71 -0.80 23.72
C TYR A 252 -18.18 -1.08 23.48
N LYS A 253 -18.91 -0.11 22.94
CA LYS A 253 -20.29 -0.29 22.46
C LYS A 253 -20.36 -0.48 20.95
N SER A 254 -19.28 -0.18 20.23
CA SER A 254 -19.20 -0.29 18.78
C SER A 254 -17.76 -0.57 18.31
N PRO A 255 -17.55 -1.07 17.07
CA PRO A 255 -16.21 -1.14 16.49
C PRO A 255 -15.61 0.26 16.27
N THR A 256 -16.43 1.31 16.10
CA THR A 256 -15.93 2.70 16.11
C THR A 256 -15.25 3.05 17.44
N ASP A 257 -15.79 2.63 18.59
CA ASP A 257 -15.17 2.88 19.90
C ASP A 257 -13.82 2.15 20.07
N MET A 258 -13.63 1.03 19.35
CA MET A 258 -12.38 0.27 19.36
C MET A 258 -11.27 0.94 18.54
N ALA A 259 -11.65 1.80 17.59
CA ALA A 259 -10.72 2.49 16.71
C ALA A 259 -10.13 3.73 17.40
N VAL A 260 -8.84 4.00 17.15
CA VAL A 260 -8.14 5.19 17.67
C VAL A 260 -7.74 6.18 16.57
N ASN A 261 -8.39 6.10 15.41
CA ASN A 261 -8.05 6.92 14.25
C ASN A 261 -8.50 8.38 14.43
N MET A 262 -7.57 9.30 14.23
CA MET A 262 -7.80 10.75 14.32
C MET A 262 -7.66 11.47 12.97
N ALA A 263 -7.40 10.76 11.88
CA ALA A 263 -7.05 11.35 10.59
C ALA A 263 -8.12 12.33 10.06
N GLY A 264 -9.41 12.03 10.23
CA GLY A 264 -10.49 12.89 9.76
C GLY A 264 -10.55 14.26 10.43
N TYR A 265 -10.11 14.37 11.70
CA TYR A 265 -10.03 15.65 12.40
C TYR A 265 -8.87 16.52 11.93
N CYS A 266 -7.88 15.93 11.26
CA CYS A 266 -6.69 16.62 10.77
C CYS A 266 -6.85 17.14 9.33
N ILE A 267 -8.01 16.94 8.70
CA ILE A 267 -8.28 17.45 7.35
C ILE A 267 -8.49 18.97 7.43
N THR A 268 -7.55 19.73 6.86
CA THR A 268 -7.60 21.20 6.81
C THR A 268 -8.22 21.75 5.52
N ASP A 269 -8.20 20.97 4.44
CA ASP A 269 -8.85 21.28 3.17
C ASP A 269 -9.57 20.03 2.63
N ASP A 270 -10.87 19.96 2.94
CA ASP A 270 -11.75 18.89 2.49
C ASP A 270 -11.83 18.82 0.95
N SER A 271 -11.83 19.97 0.29
CA SER A 271 -11.94 20.05 -1.17
C SER A 271 -10.71 19.46 -1.87
N ALA A 272 -9.52 19.67 -1.31
CA ALA A 272 -8.29 19.07 -1.80
C ALA A 272 -8.30 17.54 -1.62
N CYS A 273 -8.73 17.05 -0.45
CA CYS A 273 -8.84 15.62 -0.18
C CYS A 273 -9.86 14.95 -1.12
N ARG A 274 -11.01 15.60 -1.38
CA ARG A 274 -12.01 15.11 -2.34
C ARG A 274 -11.44 14.95 -3.74
N ARG A 275 -10.85 16.01 -4.30
CA ARG A 275 -10.23 15.98 -5.64
C ARG A 275 -9.13 14.93 -5.74
N ALA A 276 -8.29 14.81 -4.71
CA ALA A 276 -7.20 13.85 -4.68
C ALA A 276 -7.71 12.40 -4.64
N SER A 277 -8.78 12.16 -3.88
CA SER A 277 -9.47 10.86 -3.79
C SER A 277 -10.18 10.48 -5.09
N GLU A 278 -10.85 11.42 -5.74
CA GLU A 278 -11.48 11.21 -7.06
C GLU A 278 -10.42 10.78 -8.10
N GLN A 279 -9.25 11.43 -8.10
CA GLN A 279 -8.14 11.02 -8.96
C GLN A 279 -7.60 9.63 -8.60
N GLU A 280 -7.56 9.25 -7.32
CA GLU A 280 -7.17 7.90 -6.90
C GLU A 280 -8.14 6.85 -7.45
N ILE A 281 -9.45 7.10 -7.41
CA ILE A 281 -10.47 6.18 -7.93
C ILE A 281 -10.29 5.98 -9.45
N ILE A 282 -10.06 7.06 -10.21
CA ILE A 282 -9.78 6.95 -11.65
C ILE A 282 -8.48 6.15 -11.89
N ARG A 283 -7.46 6.33 -11.03
CA ARG A 283 -6.22 5.54 -11.09
C ARG A 283 -6.47 4.06 -10.82
N ARG A 284 -7.34 3.71 -9.87
CA ARG A 284 -7.75 2.33 -9.57
C ARG A 284 -8.55 1.70 -10.70
N TYR A 285 -9.45 2.45 -11.33
CA TYR A 285 -10.13 1.99 -12.56
C TYR A 285 -9.15 1.53 -13.63
N TYR A 286 -8.16 2.37 -13.99
CA TYR A 286 -7.16 2.00 -15.00
C TYR A 286 -6.27 0.84 -14.56
N GLN A 287 -5.95 0.75 -13.26
CA GLN A 287 -5.19 -0.36 -12.71
C GLN A 287 -5.96 -1.68 -12.87
N SER A 288 -7.22 -1.74 -12.42
CA SER A 288 -8.07 -2.93 -12.57
C SER A 288 -8.29 -3.29 -14.04
N ALA A 289 -8.56 -2.32 -14.91
CA ALA A 289 -8.73 -2.57 -16.34
C ALA A 289 -7.47 -3.18 -16.99
N CYS A 290 -6.29 -2.69 -16.61
CA CYS A 290 -5.03 -3.28 -17.05
C CYS A 290 -4.81 -4.68 -16.46
N SER A 291 -5.10 -4.90 -15.17
CA SER A 291 -4.97 -6.22 -14.55
C SER A 291 -5.85 -7.27 -15.21
N VAL A 292 -7.11 -6.94 -15.54
CA VAL A 292 -8.01 -7.81 -16.30
C VAL A 292 -7.42 -8.11 -17.68
N ARG A 293 -6.89 -7.08 -18.37
CA ARG A 293 -6.27 -7.25 -19.68
C ARG A 293 -5.04 -8.15 -19.67
N LEU A 294 -4.29 -8.14 -18.57
CA LEU A 294 -3.12 -8.98 -18.31
C LEU A 294 -3.49 -10.39 -17.81
N GLY A 295 -4.76 -10.63 -17.45
CA GLY A 295 -5.24 -11.91 -16.92
C GLY A 295 -4.94 -12.12 -15.43
N PHE A 296 -4.69 -11.04 -14.67
CA PHE A 296 -4.40 -11.09 -13.24
C PHE A 296 -5.63 -10.82 -12.35
N SER A 297 -6.70 -10.28 -12.92
CA SER A 297 -7.92 -9.88 -12.21
C SER A 297 -9.17 -10.26 -13.01
N GLU A 298 -10.32 -10.28 -12.33
CA GLU A 298 -11.61 -10.53 -12.94
C GLU A 298 -12.32 -9.23 -13.37
N GLN A 299 -13.23 -9.33 -14.33
CA GLN A 299 -14.02 -8.19 -14.82
C GLN A 299 -14.88 -7.55 -13.72
N SER A 300 -15.22 -8.31 -12.67
CA SER A 300 -15.95 -7.85 -11.49
C SER A 300 -15.25 -6.68 -10.78
N GLU A 301 -13.91 -6.67 -10.73
CA GLU A 301 -13.15 -5.56 -10.14
C GLU A 301 -13.38 -4.26 -10.91
N VAL A 302 -13.34 -4.28 -12.25
CA VAL A 302 -13.55 -3.10 -13.09
C VAL A 302 -14.96 -2.55 -12.90
N TYR A 303 -15.96 -3.44 -12.84
CA TYR A 303 -17.35 -3.05 -12.58
C TYR A 303 -17.52 -2.36 -11.23
N LYS A 304 -16.85 -2.84 -10.16
CA LYS A 304 -16.84 -2.16 -8.86
C LYS A 304 -16.28 -0.73 -8.99
N GLN A 305 -15.17 -0.54 -9.72
CA GLN A 305 -14.59 0.79 -9.95
C GLN A 305 -15.56 1.72 -10.71
N GLU A 306 -16.25 1.20 -11.74
CA GLU A 306 -17.23 1.96 -12.51
C GLU A 306 -18.43 2.40 -11.66
N ILE A 307 -18.90 1.55 -10.73
CA ILE A 307 -19.94 1.94 -9.76
C ILE A 307 -19.45 3.10 -8.89
N LEU A 308 -18.24 3.01 -8.32
CA LEU A 308 -17.70 4.07 -7.46
C LEU A 308 -17.54 5.39 -8.21
N MET A 309 -17.07 5.34 -9.46
CA MET A 309 -16.99 6.53 -10.33
C MET A 309 -18.38 7.14 -10.60
N ASN A 310 -19.37 6.30 -10.91
CA ASN A 310 -20.75 6.75 -11.14
C ASN A 310 -21.38 7.35 -9.89
N GLN A 311 -21.12 6.81 -8.69
CA GLN A 311 -21.60 7.37 -7.43
C GLN A 311 -21.07 8.78 -7.15
N LEU A 312 -19.84 9.06 -7.58
CA LEU A 312 -19.20 10.37 -7.47
C LEU A 312 -19.49 11.30 -8.66
N GLY A 313 -20.10 10.78 -9.73
CA GLY A 313 -20.32 11.54 -10.96
C GLY A 313 -19.01 11.90 -11.69
N ILE A 314 -17.96 11.11 -11.49
CA ILE A 314 -16.66 11.28 -12.16
C ILE A 314 -16.48 10.29 -13.30
N SER A 315 -15.58 10.61 -14.22
CA SER A 315 -15.29 9.85 -15.43
C SER A 315 -13.79 9.86 -15.72
N ILE A 316 -13.37 9.06 -16.69
CA ILE A 316 -11.98 9.08 -17.18
C ILE A 316 -11.55 10.44 -17.75
N ASN A 317 -12.52 11.29 -18.15
CA ASN A 317 -12.24 12.63 -18.69
C ASN A 317 -11.80 13.61 -17.60
N ASP A 318 -12.11 13.32 -16.34
CA ASP A 318 -11.70 14.15 -15.19
C ASP A 318 -10.21 13.98 -14.85
N ARG A 319 -9.49 13.11 -15.57
CA ARG A 319 -8.04 12.97 -15.53
C ARG A 319 -7.42 13.59 -16.80
N PRO A 320 -6.93 14.85 -16.76
CA PRO A 320 -6.54 15.61 -17.96
C PRO A 320 -5.50 14.93 -18.87
N VAL A 321 -4.57 14.19 -18.28
CA VAL A 321 -3.51 13.48 -19.02
C VAL A 321 -4.05 12.36 -19.92
N VAL A 322 -5.23 11.81 -19.62
CA VAL A 322 -5.88 10.79 -20.47
C VAL A 322 -6.22 11.39 -21.83
N GLY A 323 -6.98 12.49 -21.84
CA GLY A 323 -7.40 13.14 -23.08
C GLY A 323 -6.20 13.62 -23.92
N ALA A 324 -5.18 14.18 -23.28
CA ALA A 324 -3.97 14.62 -23.96
C ALA A 324 -3.19 13.47 -24.62
N ALA A 325 -3.03 12.35 -23.93
CA ALA A 325 -2.33 11.19 -24.47
C ALA A 325 -3.11 10.56 -25.64
N LEU A 326 -4.43 10.39 -25.49
CA LEU A 326 -5.29 9.82 -26.53
C LEU A 326 -5.31 10.68 -27.79
N LYS A 327 -5.47 12.00 -27.64
CA LYS A 327 -5.41 12.94 -28.76
C LYS A 327 -4.08 12.86 -29.49
N LYS A 328 -2.96 12.78 -28.75
CA LYS A 328 -1.63 12.67 -29.36
C LYS A 328 -1.44 11.35 -30.11
N ALA A 329 -1.98 10.25 -29.59
CA ALA A 329 -1.94 8.96 -30.27
C ALA A 329 -2.78 8.95 -31.54
N GLU A 330 -3.96 9.60 -31.54
CA GLU A 330 -4.81 9.75 -32.72
C GLU A 330 -4.11 10.58 -33.81
N GLU A 331 -3.57 11.75 -33.45
CA GLU A 331 -2.86 12.64 -34.38
C GLU A 331 -1.65 12.00 -35.05
N THR A 332 -0.98 11.07 -34.36
CA THR A 332 0.29 10.48 -34.82
C THR A 332 0.15 9.05 -35.34
N GLY A 333 -0.98 8.39 -35.09
CA GLY A 333 -1.18 6.97 -35.39
C GLY A 333 -0.25 6.03 -34.60
N ALA A 334 0.37 6.50 -33.52
CA ALA A 334 1.36 5.77 -32.75
C ALA A 334 1.12 5.88 -31.24
N PRO A 335 1.62 4.96 -30.40
CA PRO A 335 1.49 5.08 -28.95
C PRO A 335 2.05 6.41 -28.45
N ALA A 336 1.35 7.00 -27.48
CA ALA A 336 1.69 8.27 -26.86
C ALA A 336 1.61 8.19 -25.33
N LEU A 337 2.29 9.11 -24.67
CA LEU A 337 2.22 9.32 -23.23
C LEU A 337 2.03 10.82 -22.98
N ALA A 338 1.22 11.18 -21.98
CA ALA A 338 1.12 12.55 -21.49
C ALA A 338 1.43 12.60 -20.00
N MET A 339 2.01 13.70 -19.56
CA MET A 339 2.35 13.95 -18.16
C MET A 339 1.96 15.38 -17.78
N GLN A 340 1.31 15.53 -16.63
CA GLN A 340 1.04 16.83 -16.03
C GLN A 340 2.14 17.16 -15.03
N LEU A 341 2.83 18.27 -15.28
CA LEU A 341 3.93 18.77 -14.46
C LEU A 341 3.41 19.52 -13.23
N PRO A 342 4.25 19.83 -12.23
CA PRO A 342 3.84 20.58 -11.04
C PRO A 342 3.30 21.97 -11.34
N THR A 343 3.66 22.54 -12.50
CA THR A 343 3.14 23.81 -13.01
C THR A 343 1.70 23.72 -13.53
N GLY A 344 1.14 22.51 -13.63
CA GLY A 344 -0.14 22.20 -14.26
C GLY A 344 -0.07 22.03 -15.78
N LYS A 345 1.07 22.36 -16.41
CA LYS A 345 1.30 22.17 -17.84
C LYS A 345 1.32 20.68 -18.19
N ILE A 346 0.67 20.33 -19.30
CA ILE A 346 0.70 18.96 -19.83
C ILE A 346 1.73 18.89 -20.95
N VAL A 347 2.70 18.00 -20.80
CA VAL A 347 3.66 17.62 -21.82
C VAL A 347 3.27 16.28 -22.43
N THR A 348 3.62 16.05 -23.69
CA THR A 348 3.34 14.79 -24.38
C THR A 348 4.59 14.23 -25.03
N GLY A 349 4.64 12.90 -25.13
CA GLY A 349 5.63 12.16 -25.90
C GLY A 349 4.95 11.21 -26.87
N LYS A 350 5.55 11.01 -28.03
CA LYS A 350 5.07 10.07 -29.05
C LYS A 350 6.17 9.07 -29.39
N THR A 351 5.76 7.89 -29.84
CA THR A 351 6.70 6.91 -30.38
C THR A 351 7.33 7.44 -31.68
N SER A 352 8.65 7.37 -31.80
CA SER A 352 9.42 7.70 -33.00
C SER A 352 10.29 6.51 -33.44
N SER A 353 11.19 6.74 -34.42
CA SER A 353 12.22 5.77 -34.78
C SER A 353 13.25 5.56 -33.67
N LEU A 354 13.53 6.63 -32.90
CA LEU A 354 14.58 6.67 -31.88
C LEU A 354 14.04 6.31 -30.48
N LEU A 355 12.88 6.86 -30.13
CA LEU A 355 12.36 6.86 -28.77
C LEU A 355 10.99 6.18 -28.67
N GLY A 356 10.78 5.44 -27.59
CA GLY A 356 9.43 5.10 -27.12
C GLY A 356 8.68 6.34 -26.63
N ALA A 357 7.35 6.27 -26.57
CA ALA A 357 6.52 7.37 -26.08
C ALA A 357 6.84 7.79 -24.64
N SER A 358 7.15 6.82 -23.77
CA SER A 358 7.57 7.03 -22.39
C SER A 358 8.85 7.85 -22.30
N ALA A 359 9.90 7.38 -22.97
CA ALA A 359 11.19 8.06 -23.09
C ALA A 359 11.06 9.49 -23.64
N ALA A 360 10.31 9.65 -24.74
CA ALA A 360 10.09 10.97 -25.33
C ALA A 360 9.37 11.92 -24.38
N CYS A 361 8.32 11.45 -23.69
CA CYS A 361 7.59 12.29 -22.75
C CYS A 361 8.45 12.66 -21.54
N LEU A 362 9.29 11.74 -21.05
CA LEU A 362 10.21 12.01 -19.95
C LEU A 362 11.21 13.10 -20.33
N LEU A 363 11.85 13.01 -21.50
CA LEU A 363 12.78 14.05 -21.96
C LEU A 363 12.08 15.40 -22.11
N ASN A 364 10.89 15.43 -22.70
CA ASN A 364 10.12 16.67 -22.85
C ASN A 364 9.73 17.27 -21.49
N ALA A 365 9.38 16.43 -20.51
CA ALA A 365 9.11 16.85 -19.13
C ALA A 365 10.35 17.47 -18.48
N LEU A 366 11.50 16.81 -18.61
CA LEU A 366 12.76 17.30 -18.02
C LEU A 366 13.21 18.61 -18.66
N LYS A 367 13.06 18.74 -19.99
CA LYS A 367 13.33 20.00 -20.70
C LYS A 367 12.47 21.15 -20.19
N ASP A 368 11.17 20.92 -20.04
CA ASP A 368 10.25 21.94 -19.52
C ASP A 368 10.60 22.33 -18.08
N LEU A 369 10.81 21.35 -17.21
CA LEU A 369 11.17 21.60 -15.81
C LEU A 369 12.51 22.32 -15.68
N ALA A 370 13.47 21.99 -16.52
CA ALA A 370 14.79 22.60 -16.55
C ALA A 370 14.85 23.90 -17.35
N ASP A 371 13.74 24.40 -17.91
CA ASP A 371 13.69 25.60 -18.75
C ASP A 371 14.66 25.53 -19.94
N ILE A 372 14.53 24.45 -20.72
CA ILE A 372 15.33 24.14 -21.92
C ILE A 372 14.40 24.11 -23.13
N ASP A 373 14.77 24.83 -24.19
CA ASP A 373 13.98 24.93 -25.42
C ASP A 373 13.71 23.57 -26.08
N ASP A 374 12.51 23.42 -26.67
CA ASP A 374 12.01 22.16 -27.23
C ASP A 374 12.83 21.63 -28.43
N ASP A 375 13.57 22.49 -29.11
CA ASP A 375 14.46 22.12 -30.22
C ASP A 375 15.85 21.63 -29.77
N VAL A 376 16.24 21.87 -28.52
CA VAL A 376 17.53 21.44 -27.98
C VAL A 376 17.60 19.91 -27.85
N MET A 377 18.60 19.30 -28.48
CA MET A 377 18.88 17.88 -28.39
C MET A 377 19.73 17.58 -27.14
N LEU A 378 19.12 16.97 -26.11
CA LEU A 378 19.82 16.61 -24.87
C LEU A 378 20.68 15.35 -24.97
N LEU A 379 20.41 14.50 -25.96
CA LEU A 379 21.09 13.23 -26.15
C LEU A 379 21.86 13.26 -27.45
N SER A 380 23.18 13.18 -27.37
CA SER A 380 24.03 13.13 -28.56
C SER A 380 23.80 11.82 -29.34
N PRO A 381 23.71 11.87 -30.69
CA PRO A 381 23.70 10.67 -31.53
C PRO A 381 24.85 9.71 -31.22
N ASP A 382 26.04 10.23 -30.91
CA ASP A 382 27.25 9.45 -30.59
C ASP A 382 27.07 8.56 -29.35
N ILE A 383 26.14 8.93 -28.46
CA ILE A 383 25.79 8.14 -27.26
C ILE A 383 24.64 7.16 -27.55
N ILE A 384 23.68 7.56 -28.37
CA ILE A 384 22.50 6.71 -28.66
C ILE A 384 22.85 5.57 -29.61
N GLU A 385 23.60 5.85 -30.68
CA GLU A 385 23.91 4.88 -31.73
C GLU A 385 24.57 3.59 -31.21
N PRO A 386 25.58 3.65 -30.30
CA PRO A 386 26.16 2.44 -29.72
C PRO A 386 25.16 1.59 -28.95
N ILE A 387 24.23 2.21 -28.22
CA ILE A 387 23.19 1.50 -27.45
C ILE A 387 22.22 0.79 -28.41
N GLN A 388 21.80 1.47 -29.48
CA GLN A 388 20.92 0.86 -30.48
C GLN A 388 21.61 -0.28 -31.24
N HIS A 389 22.88 -0.10 -31.60
CA HIS A 389 23.69 -1.13 -32.24
C HIS A 389 23.86 -2.35 -31.33
N LEU A 390 24.11 -2.16 -30.03
CA LEU A 390 24.15 -3.25 -29.05
C LEU A 390 22.84 -4.05 -29.05
N LYS A 391 21.69 -3.37 -28.98
CA LYS A 391 20.38 -4.03 -28.94
C LYS A 391 20.13 -4.87 -30.18
N ILE A 392 20.36 -4.32 -31.37
CA ILE A 392 20.04 -5.02 -32.63
C ILE A 392 21.10 -6.07 -32.95
N ALA A 393 22.37 -5.68 -33.02
CA ALA A 393 23.44 -6.51 -33.59
C ALA A 393 23.93 -7.60 -32.63
N HIS A 394 23.88 -7.36 -31.31
CA HIS A 394 24.47 -8.26 -30.32
C HIS A 394 23.45 -8.94 -29.41
N MET A 395 22.36 -8.25 -29.05
CA MET A 395 21.31 -8.81 -28.19
C MET A 395 20.14 -9.43 -28.97
N GLY A 396 20.13 -9.31 -30.30
CA GLY A 396 19.10 -9.90 -31.16
C GLY A 396 17.72 -9.24 -31.02
N ASN A 397 17.64 -8.01 -30.51
CA ASN A 397 16.38 -7.28 -30.39
C ASN A 397 15.96 -6.72 -31.76
N ASN A 398 14.70 -6.93 -32.11
CA ASN A 398 14.12 -6.37 -33.34
C ASN A 398 13.65 -4.91 -33.20
N ASN A 399 13.76 -4.32 -32.01
CA ASN A 399 13.30 -2.97 -31.71
C ASN A 399 14.50 -2.10 -31.25
N PRO A 400 14.92 -1.10 -32.05
CA PRO A 400 16.03 -0.20 -31.70
C PRO A 400 15.66 0.85 -30.65
N ARG A 401 14.38 1.00 -30.32
CA ARG A 401 13.93 2.10 -29.46
C ARG A 401 14.50 1.97 -28.06
N LEU A 402 14.89 3.10 -27.50
CA LEU A 402 15.39 3.16 -26.14
C LEU A 402 14.25 3.16 -25.12
N HIS A 403 14.43 2.37 -24.06
CA HIS A 403 13.59 2.38 -22.87
C HIS A 403 13.94 3.56 -21.96
N THR A 404 13.09 3.80 -20.97
CA THR A 404 13.19 4.97 -20.10
C THR A 404 14.47 4.95 -19.25
N ASP A 405 14.92 3.77 -18.83
CA ASP A 405 16.18 3.57 -18.09
C ASP A 405 17.42 3.80 -18.96
N GLU A 406 17.45 3.26 -20.18
CA GLU A 406 18.51 3.48 -21.16
C GLU A 406 18.68 4.97 -21.48
N ILE A 407 17.56 5.72 -21.52
CA ILE A 407 17.55 7.17 -21.72
C ILE A 407 18.13 7.92 -20.54
N LEU A 408 17.83 7.51 -19.30
CA LEU A 408 18.43 8.12 -18.11
C LEU A 408 19.95 7.87 -18.06
N ILE A 409 20.40 6.68 -18.45
CA ILE A 409 21.83 6.37 -18.58
C ILE A 409 22.48 7.25 -19.63
N ALA A 410 21.89 7.33 -20.84
CA ALA A 410 22.40 8.17 -21.92
C ALA A 410 22.45 9.66 -21.52
N LEU A 411 21.42 10.15 -20.84
CA LEU A 411 21.36 11.52 -20.33
C LEU A 411 22.45 11.79 -19.28
N SER A 412 22.68 10.83 -18.37
CA SER A 412 23.77 10.88 -17.38
C SER A 412 25.16 10.95 -18.03
N VAL A 413 25.39 10.23 -19.13
CA VAL A 413 26.64 10.32 -19.88
C VAL A 413 26.77 11.68 -20.56
N CYS A 414 25.69 12.21 -21.15
CA CYS A 414 25.72 13.53 -21.80
C CYS A 414 25.96 14.67 -20.79
N ALA A 415 25.44 14.56 -19.57
CA ALA A 415 25.62 15.55 -18.50
C ALA A 415 27.09 15.76 -18.10
N ALA A 416 27.97 14.79 -18.37
CA ALA A 416 29.41 14.97 -18.14
C ALA A 416 30.05 16.08 -19.00
N THR A 417 29.42 16.42 -20.12
CA THR A 417 29.95 17.38 -21.12
C THR A 417 28.95 18.44 -21.58
N ASP A 418 27.66 18.33 -21.21
CA ASP A 418 26.61 19.29 -21.56
C ASP A 418 25.83 19.74 -20.31
N GLU A 419 26.00 21.01 -19.92
CA GLU A 419 25.33 21.64 -18.78
C GLU A 419 23.80 21.57 -18.87
N ARG A 420 23.23 21.51 -20.08
CA ARG A 420 21.78 21.40 -20.29
C ARG A 420 21.28 20.00 -19.94
N ALA A 421 22.05 18.97 -20.27
CA ALA A 421 21.75 17.59 -19.87
C ALA A 421 21.87 17.43 -18.35
N ASP A 422 22.84 18.09 -17.72
CA ASP A 422 23.01 18.11 -16.26
C ASP A 422 21.80 18.77 -15.56
N ARG A 423 21.39 19.96 -16.01
CA ARG A 423 20.17 20.64 -15.53
C ARG A 423 18.91 19.78 -15.69
N ALA A 424 18.82 19.00 -16.78
CA ALA A 424 17.70 18.09 -17.00
C ALA A 424 17.71 16.92 -15.99
N LEU A 425 18.87 16.40 -15.59
CA LEU A 425 18.97 15.37 -14.56
C LEU A 425 18.59 15.90 -13.18
N ASP A 426 19.05 17.09 -12.82
CA ASP A 426 18.70 17.73 -11.55
C ASP A 426 17.18 17.92 -11.38
N ALA A 427 16.47 18.09 -12.51
CA ALA A 427 15.02 18.22 -12.54
C ALA A 427 14.25 16.90 -12.26
N LEU A 428 14.90 15.73 -12.26
CA LEU A 428 14.24 14.43 -12.04
C LEU A 428 13.43 14.39 -10.73
N SER A 429 13.96 14.98 -9.66
CA SER A 429 13.30 15.02 -8.35
C SER A 429 11.93 15.70 -8.37
N ARG A 430 11.73 16.63 -9.31
CA ARG A 430 10.50 17.41 -9.50
C ARG A 430 9.40 16.65 -10.24
N LEU A 431 9.68 15.44 -10.74
CA LEU A 431 8.68 14.56 -11.34
C LEU A 431 7.84 13.82 -10.31
N ARG A 432 8.26 13.80 -9.04
CA ARG A 432 7.51 13.12 -7.97
C ARG A 432 6.10 13.69 -7.87
N ASN A 433 5.12 12.80 -7.73
CA ASN A 433 3.69 13.07 -7.71
C ASN A 433 3.10 13.65 -9.01
N CYS A 434 3.86 13.72 -10.11
CA CYS A 434 3.29 14.06 -11.41
C CYS A 434 2.34 12.96 -11.88
N GLU A 435 1.25 13.36 -12.52
CA GLU A 435 0.28 12.43 -13.10
C GLU A 435 0.66 12.13 -14.54
N ALA A 436 0.67 10.85 -14.92
CA ALA A 436 0.97 10.42 -16.27
C ALA A 436 -0.06 9.41 -16.79
N HIS A 437 -0.26 9.39 -18.11
CA HIS A 437 -1.10 8.41 -18.78
C HIS A 437 -0.49 7.94 -20.11
N SER A 438 -0.41 6.63 -20.29
CA SER A 438 0.07 5.98 -21.51
C SER A 438 -1.11 5.38 -22.29
N THR A 439 -1.10 5.54 -23.62
CA THR A 439 -2.13 4.93 -24.47
C THR A 439 -1.96 3.42 -24.67
N VAL A 440 -0.93 2.83 -24.06
CA VAL A 440 -0.65 1.39 -24.04
C VAL A 440 -0.13 0.94 -22.68
N ILE A 441 -0.26 -0.35 -22.39
CA ILE A 441 0.41 -1.01 -21.25
C ILE A 441 1.92 -0.94 -21.47
N LEU A 442 2.64 -0.31 -20.55
CA LEU A 442 4.10 -0.16 -20.62
C LEU A 442 4.83 -1.47 -20.26
N SER A 443 6.09 -1.57 -20.70
CA SER A 443 7.00 -2.62 -20.26
C SER A 443 7.24 -2.55 -18.74
N SER A 444 7.65 -3.66 -18.13
CA SER A 444 8.00 -3.69 -16.71
C SER A 444 9.14 -2.70 -16.38
N VAL A 445 10.13 -2.57 -17.27
CA VAL A 445 11.26 -1.64 -17.16
C VAL A 445 10.79 -0.19 -17.10
N ASP A 446 9.95 0.24 -18.04
CA ASP A 446 9.44 1.61 -18.09
C ASP A 446 8.54 1.92 -16.89
N LYS A 447 7.64 0.99 -16.54
CA LYS A 447 6.76 1.11 -15.37
C LYS A 447 7.55 1.26 -14.08
N ASN A 448 8.55 0.40 -13.86
CA ASN A 448 9.42 0.44 -12.68
C ASN A 448 10.24 1.73 -12.60
N THR A 449 10.69 2.23 -13.75
CA THR A 449 11.42 3.51 -13.82
C THR A 449 10.54 4.68 -13.37
N PHE A 450 9.32 4.81 -13.92
CA PHE A 450 8.38 5.85 -13.47
C PHE A 450 8.00 5.71 -11.99
N GLN A 451 7.83 4.48 -11.50
CA GLN A 451 7.54 4.23 -10.09
C GLN A 451 8.69 4.70 -9.19
N ARG A 452 9.95 4.45 -9.56
CA ARG A 452 11.13 4.94 -8.82
C ARG A 452 11.25 6.47 -8.84
N LEU A 453 10.83 7.11 -9.93
CA LEU A 453 10.73 8.57 -10.05
C LEU A 453 9.54 9.15 -9.29
N GLY A 454 8.65 8.31 -8.75
CA GLY A 454 7.46 8.74 -8.01
C GLY A 454 6.35 9.32 -8.89
N VAL A 455 6.30 8.94 -10.18
CA VAL A 455 5.25 9.37 -11.11
C VAL A 455 4.03 8.46 -11.00
N ASN A 456 2.85 9.06 -10.88
CA ASN A 456 1.57 8.36 -10.83
C ASN A 456 1.10 7.99 -12.23
N LEU A 457 1.52 6.81 -12.70
CA LEU A 457 1.25 6.33 -14.06
C LEU A 457 -0.05 5.50 -14.15
N THR A 458 -0.87 5.81 -15.15
CA THR A 458 -1.95 4.93 -15.64
C THR A 458 -1.75 4.55 -17.11
N SER A 459 -2.42 3.50 -17.56
CA SER A 459 -2.36 3.02 -18.94
C SER A 459 -3.74 2.64 -19.46
N GLU A 460 -3.98 2.86 -20.74
CA GLU A 460 -5.06 2.17 -21.46
C GLU A 460 -4.84 0.65 -21.42
N PRO A 461 -5.91 -0.17 -21.30
CA PRO A 461 -5.84 -1.64 -21.29
C PRO A 461 -5.58 -2.21 -22.69
N LYS A 462 -4.53 -1.73 -23.37
CA LYS A 462 -4.17 -2.05 -24.75
C LYS A 462 -2.69 -2.40 -24.83
N TYR A 463 -2.34 -3.53 -25.44
CA TYR A 463 -0.95 -3.82 -25.77
C TYR A 463 -0.52 -3.03 -27.01
N GLN A 464 0.76 -2.66 -27.05
CA GLN A 464 1.36 -2.03 -28.22
C GLN A 464 1.37 -2.95 -29.45
N VAL A 465 1.57 -4.25 -29.24
CA VAL A 465 1.65 -5.25 -30.32
C VAL A 465 0.58 -6.33 -30.14
N LYS A 466 0.00 -6.80 -31.24
CA LYS A 466 -0.96 -7.90 -31.27
C LYS A 466 -0.23 -9.26 -31.24
N LYS A 467 0.56 -9.51 -30.19
CA LYS A 467 1.19 -10.82 -29.96
C LYS A 467 0.39 -11.59 -28.90
N LEU A 468 0.48 -12.92 -28.93
CA LEU A 468 -0.13 -13.77 -27.89
C LEU A 468 0.77 -13.89 -26.65
N TYR A 469 2.08 -13.82 -26.85
CA TYR A 469 3.08 -13.83 -25.77
C TYR A 469 3.70 -12.43 -25.62
N HIS A 470 3.72 -11.95 -24.38
CA HIS A 470 4.37 -10.71 -23.98
C HIS A 470 5.41 -11.08 -22.92
N ALA A 471 6.70 -11.00 -23.28
CA ALA A 471 7.76 -11.15 -22.30
C ALA A 471 7.72 -9.93 -21.37
N ASN A 472 7.66 -10.18 -20.06
CA ASN A 472 7.69 -9.15 -19.02
C ASN A 472 9.03 -8.41 -19.00
#